data_AF-A0A6C7WNC7-F1
#
_entry.id   AF-A0A6C7WNC7-F1
#
_cell.length_a   1.000
_cell.length_b   1.000
_cell.length_c   1.000
_cell.angle_alpha   90.00
_cell.angle_beta   90.00
_cell.angle_gamma   90.00
#
_symmetry.space_group_name_H-M   'P 1'
#
loop_
_entity.id
_entity.type
_entity.pdbx_description
1 polymer ?
#
loop_
_entity_poly.entity_id
_entity_poly.type
_entity_poly.pdbx_seq_one_letter_code
_entity_poly.pdbx_strand_id
1 'polypeptide(L)'
;MSEENLFPKAQILIDKKEYDFWIKSDRQEIKNTLLKLKNIEFIDHSKDLIFQNSGIKAIPAYGHTPGQNAIIIDDKIVFWGDLLHLYDIQIPKPKIAIKFDIDQNEAIQTREKLLKEFKERKLKVIGTHAPFIKPKFLD
;
A
#
# COMPACT_ATOMS: atom_id res chain seq x y z
N MET A 1 -19.86 11.80 16.09
CA MET A 1 -19.74 10.33 16.20
C MET A 1 -18.65 10.06 17.22
N SER A 2 -18.88 9.19 18.21
CA SER A 2 -17.85 8.86 19.20
C SER A 2 -16.62 8.32 18.47
N GLU A 3 -15.49 8.99 18.67
CA GLU A 3 -14.18 8.69 18.07
C GLU A 3 -13.51 7.50 18.78
N GLU A 4 -14.28 6.45 19.03
CA GLU A 4 -13.80 5.25 19.73
C GLU A 4 -13.07 4.35 18.74
N ASN A 5 -11.95 3.74 19.16
CA ASN A 5 -11.23 2.79 18.32
C ASN A 5 -12.17 1.64 17.94
N LEU A 6 -12.58 1.58 16.67
CA LEU A 6 -13.53 0.58 16.16
C LEU A 6 -13.02 -0.86 16.28
N PHE A 7 -11.69 -1.03 16.36
CA PHE A 7 -11.04 -2.32 16.51
C PHE A 7 -10.09 -2.28 17.72
N PRO A 8 -10.62 -2.25 18.96
CA PRO A 8 -9.85 -1.96 20.17
C PRO A 8 -8.79 -3.03 20.51
N LYS A 9 -8.93 -4.23 19.94
CA LYS A 9 -8.00 -5.35 20.11
C LYS A 9 -7.04 -5.53 18.91
N ALA A 10 -7.20 -4.73 17.85
CA ALA A 10 -6.34 -4.85 16.69
C ALA A 10 -4.99 -4.21 16.95
N GLN A 11 -3.97 -4.81 16.33
CA GLN A 11 -2.67 -4.20 16.14
C GLN A 11 -2.67 -3.47 14.79
N ILE A 12 -2.09 -2.28 14.76
CA ILE A 12 -1.95 -1.49 13.54
C ILE A 12 -0.53 -1.66 13.02
N LEU A 13 -0.42 -2.23 11.83
CA LEU A 13 0.85 -2.33 11.11
C LEU A 13 0.94 -1.17 10.13
N ILE A 14 1.98 -0.35 10.27
CA ILE A 14 2.23 0.80 9.39
C ILE A 14 3.71 0.89 9.04
N ASP A 15 4.03 1.35 7.85
CA ASP A 15 5.42 1.65 7.50
C ASP A 15 5.91 2.82 8.35
N LYS A 16 7.15 2.71 8.85
CA LYS A 16 7.75 3.80 9.61
C LYS A 16 7.87 5.08 8.78
N LYS A 17 8.17 4.98 7.47
CA LYS A 17 8.22 6.15 6.57
C LYS A 17 6.86 6.82 6.44
N GLU A 18 5.79 6.03 6.40
CA GLU A 18 4.41 6.53 6.30
C GLU A 18 4.05 7.30 7.56
N TYR A 19 4.28 6.70 8.73
CA TYR A 19 4.02 7.34 10.01
C TYR A 19 4.84 8.62 10.19
N ASP A 20 6.15 8.57 9.96
CA ASP A 20 7.07 9.69 10.16
C ASP A 20 6.76 10.86 9.23
N PHE A 21 6.31 10.60 8.00
CA PHE A 21 5.91 11.63 7.06
C PHE A 21 4.62 12.32 7.53
N TRP A 22 3.58 11.53 7.79
CA TRP A 22 2.26 12.09 8.08
C TRP A 22 2.16 12.77 9.44
N ILE A 23 2.87 12.26 10.45
CA ILE A 23 2.91 12.90 11.78
C ILE A 23 3.58 14.28 11.76
N LYS A 24 4.41 14.56 10.73
CA LYS A 24 5.05 15.87 10.53
C LYS A 24 4.27 16.77 9.59
N SER A 25 3.35 16.23 8.77
CA SER A 25 2.60 16.96 7.76
C SER A 25 1.74 18.11 8.32
N ASP A 26 1.51 19.18 7.57
CA ASP A 26 0.66 20.30 8.03
C ASP A 26 -0.85 19.95 8.09
N ARG A 27 -1.21 18.72 7.72
CA ARG A 27 -2.59 18.22 7.75
C ARG A 27 -2.96 17.78 9.16
N GLN A 28 -3.57 18.71 9.92
CA GLN A 28 -3.94 18.49 11.32
C GLN A 28 -4.87 17.28 11.53
N GLU A 29 -5.78 17.02 10.59
CA GLU A 29 -6.68 15.86 10.65
C GLU A 29 -5.91 14.54 10.66
N ILE A 30 -4.89 14.40 9.79
CA ILE A 30 -4.06 13.20 9.71
C ILE A 30 -3.22 13.04 10.97
N LYS A 31 -2.59 14.13 11.44
CA LYS A 31 -1.85 14.16 12.71
C LYS A 31 -2.72 13.69 13.88
N ASN A 32 -3.91 14.27 14.01
CA ASN A 32 -4.85 13.92 15.08
C ASN A 32 -5.28 12.47 15.00
N THR A 33 -5.51 11.93 13.80
CA THR A 33 -5.81 10.51 13.62
C THR A 33 -4.64 9.64 14.07
N LEU A 34 -3.42 9.92 13.61
CA LEU A 34 -2.24 9.12 13.97
C LEU A 34 -1.93 9.16 15.47
N LEU A 35 -2.05 10.31 16.13
CA LEU A 35 -1.84 10.45 17.57
C LEU A 35 -2.87 9.68 18.42
N LYS A 36 -4.05 9.39 17.86
CA LYS A 36 -5.10 8.60 18.52
C LYS A 36 -4.92 7.09 18.32
N LEU A 37 -4.14 6.67 17.33
CA LEU A 37 -3.88 5.26 17.08
C LEU A 37 -3.13 4.64 18.26
N LYS A 38 -3.57 3.45 18.68
CA LYS A 38 -2.95 2.64 19.73
C LYS A 38 -2.47 1.33 19.10
N ASN A 39 -1.57 0.63 19.79
CA ASN A 39 -1.04 -0.67 19.35
C ASN A 39 -0.39 -0.63 17.96
N ILE A 40 0.40 0.40 17.68
CA ILE A 40 1.15 0.51 16.42
C ILE A 40 2.40 -0.36 16.50
N GLU A 41 2.63 -1.17 15.46
CA GLU A 41 3.92 -1.79 15.17
C GLU A 41 4.39 -1.35 13.78
N PHE A 42 5.68 -1.10 13.66
CA PHE A 42 6.28 -0.72 12.39
C PHE A 42 6.62 -1.95 11.57
N ILE A 43 6.27 -1.93 10.29
CA ILE A 43 6.55 -3.01 9.36
C ILE A 43 8.06 -3.28 9.27
N ASP A 44 8.44 -4.54 9.45
CA ASP A 44 9.76 -5.09 9.13
C ASP A 44 9.63 -5.94 7.86
N HIS A 45 10.07 -5.40 6.71
CA HIS A 45 9.95 -6.07 5.41
C HIS A 45 10.74 -7.37 5.28
N SER A 46 11.58 -7.72 6.27
CA SER A 46 12.26 -9.02 6.32
C SER A 46 11.39 -10.15 6.91
N LYS A 47 10.22 -9.80 7.46
CA LYS A 47 9.33 -10.72 8.16
C LYS A 47 7.93 -10.74 7.55
N ASP A 48 7.21 -11.81 7.86
CA ASP A 48 5.78 -11.88 7.64
C ASP A 48 5.05 -10.98 8.65
N LEU A 49 3.93 -10.38 8.23
CA LEU A 49 3.24 -9.30 8.94
C LEU A 49 2.52 -9.75 10.22
N ILE A 50 1.99 -10.98 10.27
CA ILE A 50 1.18 -11.44 11.41
C ILE A 50 2.01 -12.30 12.36
N PHE A 51 2.52 -13.41 11.84
CA PHE A 51 3.44 -14.31 12.56
C PHE A 51 4.37 -14.97 11.54
N GLN A 52 5.49 -15.50 12.03
CA GLN A 52 6.49 -16.16 11.19
C GLN A 52 5.86 -17.29 10.36
N ASN A 53 6.10 -17.29 9.05
CA ASN A 53 5.55 -18.23 8.07
C ASN A 53 4.03 -18.14 7.86
N SER A 54 3.39 -17.01 8.20
CA SER A 54 1.99 -16.75 7.86
C SER A 54 1.74 -16.59 6.36
N GLY A 55 2.80 -16.36 5.56
CA GLY A 55 2.69 -16.16 4.12
C GLY A 55 2.19 -14.77 3.73
N ILE A 56 1.94 -13.88 4.70
CA ILE A 56 1.45 -12.52 4.48
C ILE A 56 2.61 -11.55 4.67
N LYS A 57 3.00 -10.84 3.60
CA LYS A 57 4.17 -9.94 3.60
C LYS A 57 3.80 -8.57 3.05
N ALA A 58 4.48 -7.54 3.56
CA ALA A 58 4.48 -6.22 2.94
C ALA A 58 5.57 -6.15 1.85
N ILE A 59 5.21 -5.60 0.71
CA ILE A 59 6.13 -5.26 -0.39
C ILE A 59 6.18 -3.73 -0.47
N PRO A 60 7.36 -3.10 -0.33
CA PRO A 60 7.51 -1.67 -0.53
C PRO A 60 6.93 -1.22 -1.88
N ALA A 61 6.02 -0.26 -1.83
CA ALA A 61 5.36 0.32 -2.99
C ALA A 61 5.37 1.86 -2.92
N TYR A 62 6.53 2.43 -2.59
CA TYR A 62 6.73 3.85 -2.32
C TYR A 62 6.51 4.73 -3.55
N GLY A 63 6.18 6.00 -3.28
CA GLY A 63 6.11 7.08 -4.26
C GLY A 63 4.77 7.81 -4.21
N HIS A 64 3.65 7.08 -4.24
CA HIS A 64 2.34 7.69 -4.02
C HIS A 64 2.28 8.34 -2.64
N THR A 65 2.71 7.58 -1.63
CA THR A 65 3.19 8.11 -0.35
C THR A 65 4.58 7.54 -0.02
N PRO A 66 5.37 8.18 0.86
CA PRO A 66 6.74 7.73 1.17
C PRO A 66 6.83 6.35 1.82
N GLY A 67 5.75 5.85 2.43
CA GLY A 67 5.71 4.53 3.07
C GLY A 67 4.56 3.64 2.57
N GLN A 68 4.03 3.88 1.38
CA GLN A 68 3.03 2.99 0.78
C GLN A 68 3.59 1.57 0.61
N ASN A 69 2.77 0.58 0.94
CA ASN A 69 3.06 -0.83 0.75
C ASN A 69 1.96 -1.54 -0.04
N ALA A 70 2.35 -2.53 -0.83
CA ALA A 70 1.47 -3.59 -1.27
C ALA A 70 1.52 -4.76 -0.27
N ILE A 71 0.46 -5.56 -0.18
CA ILE A 71 0.40 -6.76 0.66
C ILE A 71 0.31 -7.98 -0.24
N ILE A 72 1.19 -8.96 -0.07
CA ILE A 72 1.15 -10.24 -0.77
C ILE A 72 0.78 -11.37 0.19
N ILE A 73 -0.08 -12.28 -0.26
CA ILE A 73 -0.50 -13.47 0.47
C ILE A 73 -0.10 -14.72 -0.33
N ASP A 74 0.66 -15.60 0.32
CA ASP A 74 1.13 -16.91 -0.17
C ASP A 74 1.82 -16.85 -1.55
N ASP A 75 2.44 -15.72 -1.88
CA ASP A 75 3.01 -15.46 -3.20
C ASP A 75 2.01 -15.70 -4.36
N LYS A 76 0.72 -15.45 -4.11
CA LYS A 76 -0.39 -15.71 -5.06
C LYS A 76 -1.29 -14.51 -5.31
N ILE A 77 -1.61 -13.74 -4.26
CA ILE A 77 -2.55 -12.62 -4.34
C ILE A 77 -1.88 -11.37 -3.80
N VAL A 78 -1.96 -10.27 -4.54
CA VAL A 78 -1.43 -8.96 -4.17
C VAL A 78 -2.55 -7.94 -4.03
N PHE A 79 -2.58 -7.25 -2.89
CA PHE A 79 -3.34 -6.05 -2.64
C PHE A 79 -2.40 -4.86 -2.80
N TRP A 80 -2.44 -4.14 -3.92
CA TRP A 80 -1.41 -3.15 -4.25
C TRP A 80 -1.69 -1.72 -3.73
N GLY A 81 -2.79 -1.51 -3.01
CA GLY A 81 -3.22 -0.19 -2.54
C GLY A 81 -3.45 0.79 -3.68
N ASP A 82 -2.76 1.94 -3.63
CA ASP A 82 -2.92 3.05 -4.56
C ASP A 82 -1.78 3.11 -5.59
N LEU A 83 -1.22 1.93 -5.91
CA LEU A 83 -0.15 1.79 -6.92
C LEU A 83 -0.53 2.45 -8.25
N LEU A 84 -1.82 2.43 -8.60
CA LEU A 84 -2.42 3.18 -9.71
C LEU A 84 -3.88 3.55 -9.38
N HIS A 85 -4.40 4.53 -10.12
CA HIS A 85 -5.75 5.10 -9.94
C HIS A 85 -6.63 4.95 -11.19
N LEU A 86 -6.01 4.98 -12.37
CA LEU A 86 -6.71 4.91 -13.65
C LEU A 86 -6.31 3.62 -14.36
N TYR A 87 -6.92 2.50 -13.98
CA TYR A 87 -6.52 1.15 -14.43
C TYR A 87 -6.33 1.05 -15.95
N ASP A 88 -7.34 1.43 -16.74
CA ASP A 88 -7.30 1.30 -18.21
C ASP A 88 -6.27 2.21 -18.89
N ILE A 89 -5.73 3.20 -18.16
CA ILE A 89 -4.73 4.15 -18.66
C ILE A 89 -3.33 3.77 -18.17
N GLN A 90 -3.17 3.53 -16.88
CA GLN A 90 -1.87 3.32 -16.24
C GLN A 90 -1.35 1.88 -16.41
N ILE A 91 -2.20 0.88 -16.68
CA ILE A 91 -1.71 -0.47 -17.03
C ILE A 91 -0.94 -0.47 -18.36
N PRO A 92 -1.50 0.03 -19.48
CA PRO A 92 -0.75 0.08 -20.74
C PRO A 92 0.31 1.20 -20.76
N LYS A 93 0.20 2.23 -19.91
CA LYS A 93 1.12 3.37 -19.84
C LYS A 93 1.51 3.70 -18.39
N PRO A 94 2.32 2.86 -17.73
CA PRO A 94 2.64 3.00 -16.29
C PRO A 94 3.40 4.27 -15.93
N LYS A 95 4.01 4.94 -16.90
CA LYS A 95 4.69 6.23 -16.75
C LYS A 95 3.75 7.41 -16.53
N ILE A 96 2.45 7.24 -16.68
CA ILE A 96 1.47 8.28 -16.35
C ILE A 96 1.33 8.33 -14.83
N ALA A 97 1.87 9.39 -14.20
CA ALA A 97 1.65 9.70 -12.79
C ALA A 97 0.29 10.38 -12.56
N ILE A 98 -0.12 10.49 -11.29
CA ILE A 98 -1.27 11.30 -10.89
C ILE A 98 -0.81 12.45 -9.99
N LYS A 99 -1.59 13.54 -9.95
CA LYS A 99 -1.32 14.70 -9.08
C LYS A 99 -1.23 14.34 -7.60
N PHE A 100 -1.84 13.23 -7.18
CA PHE A 100 -1.84 12.76 -5.80
C PHE A 100 -0.58 11.99 -5.40
N ASP A 101 0.30 11.65 -6.35
CA ASP A 101 1.59 11.05 -6.00
C ASP A 101 2.49 12.11 -5.34
N ILE A 102 2.94 11.86 -4.11
CA ILE A 102 3.84 12.75 -3.36
C ILE A 102 5.20 12.86 -4.08
N ASP A 103 5.74 11.73 -4.53
CA ASP A 103 6.88 11.66 -5.45
C ASP A 103 6.44 10.95 -6.73
N GLN A 104 6.19 11.73 -7.78
CA GLN A 104 5.76 11.20 -9.08
C GLN A 104 6.81 10.30 -9.74
N ASN A 105 8.09 10.62 -9.56
CA ASN A 105 9.18 9.85 -10.19
C ASN A 105 9.32 8.49 -9.51
N GLU A 106 9.34 8.47 -8.17
CA GLU A 106 9.37 7.22 -7.40
C GLU A 106 8.10 6.39 -7.66
N ALA A 107 6.93 7.02 -7.70
CA ALA A 107 5.66 6.34 -7.98
C ALA A 107 5.66 5.66 -9.36
N ILE A 108 6.17 6.34 -10.40
CA ILE A 108 6.32 5.75 -11.74
C ILE A 108 7.26 4.56 -11.71
N GLN A 109 8.46 4.71 -11.13
CA GLN A 109 9.47 3.65 -11.10
C GLN A 109 8.97 2.41 -10.35
N THR A 110 8.34 2.62 -9.19
CA THR A 110 7.71 1.57 -8.39
C THR A 110 6.60 0.88 -9.15
N ARG A 111 5.70 1.64 -9.79
CA ARG A 111 4.59 1.10 -10.59
C ARG A 111 5.09 0.25 -11.76
N GLU A 112 6.05 0.75 -12.52
CA GLU A 112 6.65 0.01 -13.64
C GLU A 112 7.26 -1.32 -13.17
N LYS A 113 8.04 -1.27 -12.09
CA LYS A 113 8.68 -2.45 -11.50
C LYS A 113 7.66 -3.48 -11.03
N LEU A 114 6.70 -3.07 -10.20
CA LEU A 114 5.76 -3.98 -9.56
C LEU A 114 4.75 -4.56 -10.54
N LEU A 115 4.23 -3.78 -11.49
CA LEU A 115 3.33 -4.32 -12.52
C LEU A 115 4.02 -5.37 -13.39
N LYS A 116 5.28 -5.14 -13.76
CA LYS A 116 6.09 -6.13 -14.48
C LYS A 116 6.25 -7.40 -13.66
N GLU A 117 6.67 -7.28 -12.40
CA GLU A 117 6.87 -8.43 -11.50
C GLU A 117 5.58 -9.24 -11.33
N PHE A 118 4.45 -8.59 -11.07
CA PHE A 118 3.16 -9.26 -10.83
C PHE A 118 2.70 -10.02 -12.08
N LYS A 119 2.95 -9.45 -13.27
CA LYS A 119 2.66 -10.10 -14.55
C LYS A 119 3.56 -11.32 -14.78
N GLU A 120 4.88 -11.17 -14.63
CA GLU A 120 5.85 -12.25 -14.85
C GLU A 120 5.62 -13.45 -13.91
N ARG A 121 5.30 -13.17 -12.64
CA ARG A 121 5.01 -14.18 -11.62
C ARG A 121 3.58 -14.74 -11.70
N LYS A 122 2.74 -14.22 -12.60
CA LYS A 122 1.31 -14.57 -12.71
C LYS A 122 0.59 -14.45 -11.36
N LEU A 123 0.77 -13.32 -10.68
CA LEU A 123 0.06 -13.04 -9.42
C LEU A 123 -1.33 -12.50 -9.72
N LYS A 124 -2.30 -12.87 -8.89
CA LYS A 124 -3.61 -12.21 -8.90
C LYS A 124 -3.50 -10.89 -8.16
N VAL A 125 -4.06 -9.84 -8.71
CA VAL A 125 -3.98 -8.48 -8.17
C VAL A 125 -5.35 -7.94 -7.84
N ILE A 126 -5.42 -7.07 -6.83
CA ILE A 126 -6.56 -6.23 -6.48
C ILE A 126 -6.06 -4.88 -5.95
N GLY A 127 -6.78 -3.81 -6.29
CA GLY A 127 -6.40 -2.43 -5.97
C GLY A 127 -7.56 -1.62 -5.44
N THR A 128 -7.26 -0.60 -4.64
CA THR A 128 -8.26 0.32 -4.08
C THR A 128 -9.09 0.99 -5.17
N HIS A 129 -8.44 1.41 -6.26
CA HIS A 129 -9.02 2.17 -7.36
C HIS A 129 -9.09 1.37 -8.67
N ALA A 130 -9.23 0.05 -8.57
CA ALA A 130 -9.36 -0.83 -9.72
C ALA A 130 -10.85 -1.07 -10.07
N PRO A 131 -11.21 -1.25 -11.36
CA PRO A 131 -12.61 -1.43 -11.79
C PRO A 131 -13.14 -2.85 -11.53
N PHE A 132 -12.57 -3.58 -10.59
CA PHE A 132 -12.90 -4.97 -10.29
C PHE A 132 -12.81 -5.27 -8.81
N ILE A 133 -13.69 -6.14 -8.34
CA ILE A 133 -13.84 -6.51 -6.91
C ILE A 133 -13.30 -7.90 -6.59
N LYS A 134 -12.80 -8.64 -7.58
CA LYS A 134 -12.22 -9.97 -7.43
C LYS A 134 -10.77 -9.96 -7.92
N PRO A 135 -9.83 -10.66 -7.26
CA PRO A 135 -8.46 -10.76 -7.73
C PRO A 135 -8.38 -11.35 -9.15
N LYS A 136 -7.61 -10.71 -10.04
CA LYS A 136 -7.43 -11.16 -11.43
C LYS A 136 -5.96 -11.11 -11.83
N PHE A 137 -5.58 -11.80 -12.90
CA PHE A 137 -4.24 -11.64 -13.46
C PHE A 137 -4.11 -10.32 -14.24
N LEU A 138 -2.87 -9.85 -14.40
CA LEU A 138 -2.56 -8.80 -15.37
C LEU A 138 -2.31 -9.47 -16.73
N ASP A 139 -3.04 -9.03 -17.75
CA ASP A 139 -2.88 -9.50 -19.14
C ASP A 139 -1.66 -8.88 -19.83
#